data_AF-A0AA88TY75-F1
#
_entry.id   AF-A0AA88TY75-F1
#
_cell.length_a   1.000
_cell.length_b   1.000
_cell.length_c   1.000
_cell.angle_alpha   90.00
_cell.angle_beta   90.00
_cell.angle_gamma   90.00
#
_symmetry.space_group_name_H-M   'P 1'
#
loop_
_entity.id
_entity.type
_entity.pdbx_description
1 polymer ?
#
loop_
_entity_poly.entity_id
_entity_poly.type
_entity_poly.pdbx_seq_one_letter_code
_entity_poly.pdbx_strand_id
1 'polypeptide(L)'
;MPPKKNGKGTGEKSPKKESMNSEQRNDEELTESDKNFYRAQIRDLEERLERYQQKCDELEVQEKDLHSKINNVEKEKKDIVLYLKRTLAKKEDELTDLAETLSKNQQAQEAERESFELQLSLLRHELQENKEKFTSENMSLAGKLASLEEFSVQREKIMAERRSLEEQLQKQKEHHQAQIYNLEKKAVLDNDRLKKEMLQHVAAVATEFRRVSDQKMPETTKRAMQENLSVTAQLQQLSDKTKELLKENDDLRAREKQLKIENAITEPLLHEITKKNVANQKVVHQLTEKCKQMQSEVEKCAKLKVEHKELLDNHSAISTELDVLRKKYATVIEVLNQTKGEVKRQRKELEEERMLRKQLKTVLEEAAVALKEVLREVPKEEDSELKITVRRNQMMQKLLAVLDNAAALGNGPALTEFLPEVTCSHDLKKTSDIKRPSELLQKSTSHLSHFKTGDLGLVPHKTNATSKIENLSRSAYTYIHKKQSSDK
;
A
#
# COMPACT_ATOMS: atom_id res chain seq x y z
N MET A 1 5.94 74.36 29.65
CA MET A 1 6.40 75.69 29.16
C MET A 1 5.45 76.17 28.06
N PRO A 2 5.41 77.49 27.75
CA PRO A 2 4.53 78.12 26.72
C PRO A 2 5.18 77.98 25.30
N PRO A 3 4.76 78.64 24.17
CA PRO A 3 3.95 79.89 24.02
C PRO A 3 3.06 79.94 22.73
N LYS A 4 2.56 81.05 22.11
CA LYS A 4 2.37 82.51 22.40
C LYS A 4 1.33 83.13 21.41
N LYS A 5 0.37 83.96 21.90
CA LYS A 5 -0.15 85.22 21.27
C LYS A 5 -0.84 85.15 19.87
N ASN A 6 -1.54 86.18 19.32
CA ASN A 6 -1.99 87.55 19.72
C ASN A 6 -3.51 87.69 19.39
N GLY A 7 -4.32 88.54 20.03
CA GLY A 7 -4.53 89.99 19.70
C GLY A 7 -5.81 90.18 18.84
N LYS A 8 -6.59 91.27 18.84
CA LYS A 8 -6.48 92.68 19.32
C LYS A 8 -7.95 93.17 19.54
N GLY A 9 -8.32 93.89 20.61
CA GLY A 9 -8.47 95.38 20.66
C GLY A 9 -9.70 95.94 19.88
N THR A 10 -10.49 96.93 20.34
CA THR A 10 -10.43 97.82 21.53
C THR A 10 -11.73 98.63 21.73
N GLY A 11 -12.18 98.78 23.00
CA GLY A 11 -12.81 100.01 23.54
C GLY A 11 -14.25 100.38 23.11
N GLU A 12 -14.90 101.43 23.67
CA GLU A 12 -14.75 102.11 24.97
C GLU A 12 -15.98 103.05 25.21
N LYS A 13 -16.14 103.59 26.43
CA LYS A 13 -16.97 104.76 26.83
C LYS A 13 -18.51 104.61 26.83
N SER A 14 -19.05 104.46 28.04
CA SER A 14 -20.23 105.24 28.47
C SER A 14 -19.80 106.66 28.85
N PRO A 15 -20.73 107.65 28.85
CA PRO A 15 -21.12 108.23 30.14
C PRO A 15 -22.58 108.73 30.23
N LYS A 16 -23.08 108.84 31.48
CA LYS A 16 -23.86 109.95 32.13
C LYS A 16 -24.77 110.86 31.27
N LYS A 17 -25.92 111.37 31.76
CA LYS A 17 -26.27 111.83 33.13
C LYS A 17 -27.78 112.20 33.22
N GLU A 18 -28.41 112.10 34.41
CA GLU A 18 -29.49 112.98 34.99
C GLU A 18 -30.78 113.32 34.16
N SER A 19 -31.93 113.69 34.73
CA SER A 19 -32.32 113.98 36.14
C SER A 19 -33.81 113.65 36.46
N MET A 20 -34.21 113.94 37.70
CA MET A 20 -35.51 113.77 38.38
C MET A 20 -36.68 114.65 37.87
N ASN A 21 -37.88 114.36 38.41
CA ASN A 21 -39.04 115.26 38.63
C ASN A 21 -39.89 115.69 37.40
N SER A 22 -41.16 116.08 37.54
CA SER A 22 -42.15 115.97 38.65
C SER A 22 -43.58 116.18 38.11
N GLU A 23 -44.59 116.09 38.99
CA GLU A 23 -45.94 116.70 38.86
C GLU A 23 -46.86 116.21 37.70
N GLN A 24 -47.96 115.52 38.02
CA GLN A 24 -49.30 116.03 38.36
C GLN A 24 -50.20 116.32 37.14
N ARG A 25 -51.36 115.65 37.13
CA ARG A 25 -52.66 116.06 36.55
C ARG A 25 -52.64 116.85 35.24
N ASN A 26 -52.96 116.15 34.15
CA ASN A 26 -53.96 116.64 33.22
C ASN A 26 -55.07 115.58 33.12
N ASP A 27 -56.20 115.82 33.80
CA ASP A 27 -57.49 115.23 33.42
C ASP A 27 -58.03 115.99 32.20
N GLU A 28 -57.24 116.00 31.10
CA GLU A 28 -57.69 116.51 29.82
C GLU A 28 -58.62 115.46 29.21
N GLU A 29 -59.91 115.81 29.12
CA GLU A 29 -60.93 115.00 28.49
C GLU A 29 -60.70 114.95 26.97
N LEU A 30 -59.71 114.14 26.56
CA LEU A 30 -59.23 114.00 25.17
C LEU A 30 -60.40 114.07 24.20
N THR A 31 -60.35 115.03 23.26
CA THR A 31 -61.41 115.22 22.28
C THR A 31 -61.67 113.90 21.54
N GLU A 32 -62.89 113.66 21.07
CA GLU A 32 -63.19 112.41 20.37
C GLU A 32 -62.29 112.21 19.13
N SER A 33 -61.87 113.33 18.51
CA SER A 33 -60.79 113.38 17.50
C SER A 33 -59.46 112.78 18.00
N ASP A 34 -58.97 113.18 19.17
CA ASP A 34 -57.66 112.76 19.69
C ASP A 34 -57.70 111.31 20.18
N LYS A 35 -58.81 110.91 20.82
CA LYS A 35 -59.13 109.51 21.13
C LYS A 35 -59.11 108.66 19.85
N ASN A 36 -59.63 109.17 18.74
CA ASN A 36 -59.62 108.48 17.44
C ASN A 36 -58.24 108.48 16.76
N PHE A 37 -57.45 109.55 16.89
CA PHE A 37 -56.06 109.60 16.41
C PHE A 37 -55.19 108.54 17.11
N TYR A 38 -55.21 108.50 18.45
CA TYR A 38 -54.47 107.48 19.20
C TYR A 38 -55.00 106.07 18.92
N ARG A 39 -56.31 105.86 18.73
CA ARG A 39 -56.86 104.56 18.28
C ARG A 39 -56.47 104.18 16.85
N ALA A 40 -56.17 105.14 15.97
CA ALA A 40 -55.63 104.85 14.64
C ALA A 40 -54.13 104.48 14.73
N GLN A 41 -53.37 105.23 15.53
CA GLN A 41 -51.96 104.96 15.79
C GLN A 41 -51.74 103.61 16.50
N ILE A 42 -52.58 103.26 17.46
CA ILE A 42 -52.57 101.94 18.13
C ILE A 42 -52.78 100.83 17.09
N ARG A 43 -53.77 100.96 16.19
CA ARG A 43 -54.02 99.95 15.15
C ARG A 43 -52.90 99.82 14.12
N ASP A 44 -52.27 100.92 13.68
CA ASP A 44 -51.08 100.84 12.81
C ASP A 44 -49.89 100.16 13.52
N LEU A 45 -49.69 100.46 14.81
CA LEU A 45 -48.66 99.80 15.63
C LEU A 45 -48.97 98.33 15.87
N GLU A 46 -50.23 97.96 16.11
CA GLU A 46 -50.72 96.58 16.23
C GLU A 46 -50.52 95.81 14.91
N GLU A 47 -50.96 96.35 13.77
CA GLU A 47 -50.77 95.76 12.43
C GLU A 47 -49.28 95.63 12.08
N ARG A 48 -48.44 96.57 12.53
CA ARG A 48 -46.98 96.48 12.35
C ARG A 48 -46.33 95.47 13.30
N LEU A 49 -46.83 95.32 14.53
CA LEU A 49 -46.39 94.31 15.48
C LEU A 49 -46.77 92.92 14.98
N GLU A 50 -48.00 92.73 14.52
CA GLU A 50 -48.48 91.48 13.93
C GLU A 50 -47.65 91.09 12.70
N ARG A 51 -47.34 92.03 11.79
CA ARG A 51 -46.43 91.78 10.65
C ARG A 51 -45.01 91.41 11.08
N TYR A 52 -44.50 91.97 12.18
CA TYR A 52 -43.21 91.54 12.73
C TYR A 52 -43.31 90.17 13.40
N GLN A 53 -44.42 89.84 14.07
CA GLN A 53 -44.64 88.54 14.69
C GLN A 53 -44.77 87.44 13.64
N GLN A 54 -45.64 87.61 12.63
CA GLN A 54 -45.75 86.73 11.47
C GLN A 54 -44.37 86.48 10.82
N LYS A 55 -43.55 87.53 10.69
CA LYS A 55 -42.20 87.40 10.13
C LYS A 55 -41.20 86.70 11.08
N CYS A 56 -41.34 86.84 12.39
CA CYS A 56 -40.58 86.04 13.36
C CYS A 56 -40.99 84.56 13.28
N ASP A 57 -42.29 84.27 13.20
CA ASP A 57 -42.84 82.91 13.09
C ASP A 57 -42.39 82.25 11.77
N GLU A 58 -42.43 82.98 10.64
CA GLU A 58 -41.85 82.55 9.35
C GLU A 58 -40.35 82.21 9.46
N LEU A 59 -39.57 83.04 10.15
CA LEU A 59 -38.14 82.83 10.33
C LEU A 59 -37.84 81.66 11.27
N GLU A 60 -38.62 81.46 12.34
CA GLU A 60 -38.47 80.33 13.25
C GLU A 60 -38.84 79.00 12.56
N VAL A 61 -39.86 79.00 11.69
CA VAL A 61 -40.17 77.85 10.82
C VAL A 61 -39.01 77.59 9.85
N GLN A 62 -38.48 78.62 9.18
CA GLN A 62 -37.33 78.47 8.28
C GLN A 62 -36.07 77.97 8.99
N GLU A 63 -35.80 78.41 10.22
CA GLU A 63 -34.70 77.91 11.05
C GLU A 63 -34.88 76.42 11.39
N LYS A 64 -36.07 76.02 11.85
CA LYS A 64 -36.41 74.61 12.13
C LYS A 64 -36.26 73.74 10.87
N ASP A 65 -36.68 74.25 9.71
CA ASP A 65 -36.57 73.58 8.41
C ASP A 65 -35.11 73.40 7.97
N LEU A 66 -34.28 74.45 8.13
CA LEU A 66 -32.85 74.39 7.85
C LEU A 66 -32.12 73.46 8.82
N HIS A 67 -32.45 73.50 10.11
CA HIS A 67 -31.89 72.60 11.12
C HIS A 67 -32.28 71.14 10.84
N SER A 68 -33.51 70.87 10.40
CA SER A 68 -33.95 69.55 9.95
C SER A 68 -33.15 69.06 8.72
N LYS A 69 -32.96 69.92 7.72
CA LYS A 69 -32.16 69.63 6.52
C LYS A 69 -30.69 69.33 6.86
N ILE A 70 -30.07 70.13 7.74
CA ILE A 70 -28.70 69.91 8.23
C ILE A 70 -28.60 68.56 8.96
N ASN A 71 -29.53 68.27 9.88
CA ASN A 71 -29.54 67.00 10.62
C ASN A 71 -29.72 65.77 9.71
N ASN A 72 -30.46 65.89 8.61
CA ASN A 72 -30.62 64.79 7.65
C ASN A 72 -29.36 64.58 6.80
N VAL A 73 -28.77 65.65 6.25
CA VAL A 73 -27.47 65.58 5.56
C VAL A 73 -26.36 65.05 6.49
N GLU A 74 -26.41 65.37 7.78
CA GLU A 74 -25.50 64.78 8.77
C GLU A 74 -25.70 63.28 8.97
N LYS A 75 -26.94 62.77 8.99
CA LYS A 75 -27.23 61.32 9.07
C LYS A 75 -26.76 60.62 7.81
N GLU A 76 -27.14 61.12 6.64
CA GLU A 76 -26.72 60.59 5.33
C GLU A 76 -25.19 60.52 5.22
N LYS A 77 -24.49 61.59 5.63
CA LYS A 77 -23.02 61.61 5.68
C LYS A 77 -22.46 60.56 6.65
N LYS A 78 -23.06 60.38 7.83
CA LYS A 78 -22.64 59.35 8.80
C LYS A 78 -22.86 57.95 8.24
N ASP A 79 -23.99 57.69 7.59
CA ASP A 79 -24.32 56.39 7.00
C ASP A 79 -23.45 56.06 5.77
N ILE A 80 -23.19 57.04 4.90
CA ILE A 80 -22.22 56.91 3.79
C ILE A 80 -20.82 56.60 4.32
N VAL A 81 -20.36 57.30 5.37
CA VAL A 81 -19.05 57.03 6.00
C VAL A 81 -19.02 55.65 6.66
N LEU A 82 -20.11 55.19 7.29
CA LEU A 82 -20.20 53.84 7.85
C LEU A 82 -20.22 52.76 6.77
N TYR A 83 -20.92 52.99 5.65
CA TYR A 83 -20.90 52.10 4.49
C TYR A 83 -19.49 52.00 3.89
N LEU A 84 -18.86 53.15 3.60
CA LEU A 84 -17.50 53.19 3.04
C LEU A 84 -16.48 52.53 3.98
N LYS A 85 -16.55 52.76 5.29
CA LYS A 85 -15.67 52.07 6.27
C LYS A 85 -15.90 50.56 6.31
N ARG A 86 -17.15 50.08 6.28
CA ARG A 86 -17.46 48.64 6.22
C ARG A 86 -17.00 47.99 4.92
N THR A 87 -17.11 48.70 3.80
CA THR A 87 -16.67 48.22 2.49
C THR A 87 -15.14 48.24 2.37
N LEU A 88 -14.47 49.24 2.93
CA LEU A 88 -13.00 49.31 3.01
C LEU A 88 -12.46 48.17 3.87
N ALA A 89 -12.96 48.00 5.11
CA ALA A 89 -12.53 46.92 6.00
C ALA A 89 -12.67 45.54 5.34
N LYS A 90 -13.81 45.25 4.69
CA LYS A 90 -13.98 44.01 3.92
C LYS A 90 -12.97 43.82 2.80
N LYS A 91 -12.52 44.90 2.15
CA LYS A 91 -11.46 44.84 1.12
C LYS A 91 -10.07 44.72 1.71
N GLU A 92 -9.84 45.23 2.92
CA GLU A 92 -8.62 44.97 3.69
C GLU A 92 -8.58 43.50 4.13
N ASP A 93 -9.69 42.95 4.66
CA ASP A 93 -9.86 41.52 5.00
C ASP A 93 -9.61 40.62 3.77
N GLU A 94 -10.32 40.86 2.65
CA GLU A 94 -10.13 40.12 1.38
C GLU A 94 -8.69 40.19 0.86
N LEU A 95 -8.00 41.33 1.01
CA LEU A 95 -6.60 41.48 0.60
C LEU A 95 -5.66 40.69 1.53
N THR A 96 -5.95 40.59 2.83
CA THR A 96 -5.16 39.74 3.75
C THR A 96 -5.36 38.25 3.48
N ASP A 97 -6.58 37.78 3.20
CA ASP A 97 -6.84 36.39 2.79
C ASP A 97 -6.13 36.04 1.48
N LEU A 98 -6.14 36.95 0.50
CA LEU A 98 -5.43 36.78 -0.78
C LEU A 98 -3.90 36.80 -0.60
N ALA A 99 -3.37 37.66 0.28
CA ALA A 99 -1.94 37.68 0.60
C ALA A 99 -1.49 36.40 1.34
N GLU A 100 -2.27 35.91 2.31
CA GLU A 100 -2.00 34.66 3.00
C GLU A 100 -2.05 33.44 2.05
N THR A 101 -3.06 33.35 1.20
CA THR A 101 -3.18 32.23 0.24
C THR A 101 -2.08 32.26 -0.81
N LEU A 102 -1.69 33.45 -1.29
CA LEU A 102 -0.52 33.62 -2.16
C LEU A 102 0.77 33.20 -1.46
N SER A 103 1.00 33.60 -0.20
CA SER A 103 2.19 33.21 0.57
C SER A 103 2.23 31.70 0.83
N LYS A 104 1.10 31.05 1.10
CA LYS A 104 1.00 29.59 1.30
C LYS A 104 1.30 28.84 0.01
N ASN A 105 0.80 29.32 -1.13
CA ASN A 105 1.10 28.75 -2.44
C ASN A 105 2.57 28.92 -2.83
N GLN A 106 3.20 30.06 -2.51
CA GLN A 106 4.64 30.27 -2.72
C GLN A 106 5.49 29.31 -1.88
N GLN A 107 5.17 29.14 -0.59
CA GLN A 107 5.88 28.19 0.28
C GLN A 107 5.73 26.73 -0.20
N ALA A 108 4.54 26.35 -0.68
CA ALA A 108 4.32 25.03 -1.28
C ALA A 108 5.15 24.84 -2.56
N GLN A 109 5.17 25.83 -3.46
CA GLN A 109 5.97 25.80 -4.69
C GLN A 109 7.48 25.73 -4.40
N GLU A 110 7.96 26.44 -3.38
CA GLU A 110 9.37 26.42 -2.99
C GLU A 110 9.77 25.07 -2.37
N ALA A 111 8.94 24.51 -1.48
CA ALA A 111 9.16 23.16 -0.93
C ALA A 111 9.10 22.06 -2.00
N GLU A 112 8.17 22.14 -2.97
CA GLU A 112 8.15 21.23 -4.12
C GLU A 112 9.44 21.36 -4.93
N ARG A 113 9.87 22.59 -5.24
CA ARG A 113 11.13 22.84 -5.96
C ARG A 113 12.33 22.26 -5.22
N GLU A 114 12.48 22.53 -3.92
CA GLU A 114 13.56 21.96 -3.10
C GLU A 114 13.55 20.42 -3.14
N SER A 115 12.37 19.81 -3.08
CA SER A 115 12.24 18.35 -3.17
C SER A 115 12.70 17.78 -4.52
N PHE A 116 12.41 18.48 -5.63
CA PHE A 116 12.88 18.09 -6.96
C PHE A 116 14.37 18.39 -7.16
N GLU A 117 14.89 19.49 -6.63
CA GLU A 117 16.31 19.87 -6.69
C GLU A 117 17.17 18.86 -5.89
N LEU A 118 16.69 18.40 -4.73
CA LEU A 118 17.28 17.30 -3.96
C LEU A 118 17.26 15.97 -4.73
N GLN A 119 16.10 15.57 -5.28
CA GLN A 119 15.99 14.33 -6.10
C GLN A 119 16.94 14.36 -7.30
N LEU A 120 17.05 15.49 -8.00
CA LEU A 120 18.00 15.67 -9.10
C LEU A 120 19.45 15.63 -8.63
N SER A 121 19.78 16.14 -7.44
CA SER A 121 21.14 16.02 -6.89
C SER A 121 21.49 14.57 -6.52
N LEU A 122 20.56 13.81 -5.93
CA LEU A 122 20.75 12.42 -5.56
C LEU A 122 20.94 11.55 -6.81
N LEU A 123 20.06 11.68 -7.81
CA LEU A 123 20.19 10.95 -9.07
C LEU A 123 21.48 11.28 -9.82
N ARG A 124 21.95 12.53 -9.76
CA ARG A 124 23.28 12.91 -10.30
C ARG A 124 24.42 12.25 -9.54
N HIS A 125 24.34 12.15 -8.22
CA HIS A 125 25.34 11.47 -7.38
C HIS A 125 25.38 9.98 -7.70
N GLU A 126 24.23 9.30 -7.72
CA GLU A 126 24.11 7.88 -8.07
C GLU A 126 24.66 7.57 -9.48
N LEU A 127 24.34 8.41 -10.47
CA LEU A 127 24.86 8.25 -11.83
C LEU A 127 26.38 8.46 -11.92
N GLN A 128 26.93 9.43 -11.17
CA GLN A 128 28.38 9.66 -11.13
C GLN A 128 29.10 8.53 -10.38
N GLU A 129 28.58 8.07 -9.24
CA GLU A 129 29.06 6.88 -8.54
C GLU A 129 29.07 5.64 -9.44
N ASN A 130 27.98 5.37 -10.16
CA ASN A 130 27.86 4.19 -11.00
C ASN A 130 28.79 4.27 -12.22
N LYS A 131 28.98 5.47 -12.78
CA LYS A 131 30.02 5.73 -13.79
C LYS A 131 31.43 5.49 -13.23
N GLU A 132 31.74 5.92 -12.01
CA GLU A 132 33.03 5.66 -11.37
C GLU A 132 33.26 4.18 -11.09
N LYS A 133 32.25 3.46 -10.57
CA LYS A 133 32.26 2.01 -10.37
C LYS A 133 32.58 1.28 -11.68
N PHE A 134 31.79 1.50 -12.74
CA PHE A 134 32.03 0.89 -14.06
C PHE A 134 33.37 1.30 -14.68
N THR A 135 33.85 2.53 -14.45
CA THR A 135 35.18 2.96 -14.91
C THR A 135 36.28 2.17 -14.20
N SER A 136 36.18 1.99 -12.88
CA SER A 136 37.13 1.21 -12.09
C SER A 136 37.13 -0.29 -12.44
N GLU A 137 35.95 -0.86 -12.72
CA GLU A 137 35.79 -2.23 -13.21
C GLU A 137 36.43 -2.40 -14.59
N ASN A 138 36.16 -1.47 -15.52
CA ASN A 138 36.75 -1.50 -16.86
C ASN A 138 38.28 -1.36 -16.81
N MET A 139 38.83 -0.49 -15.96
CA MET A 139 40.28 -0.41 -15.71
C MET A 139 40.83 -1.72 -15.11
N SER A 140 40.12 -2.36 -14.19
CA SER A 140 40.50 -3.67 -13.64
C SER A 140 40.48 -4.78 -14.70
N LEU A 141 39.50 -4.77 -15.60
CA LEU A 141 39.39 -5.71 -16.71
C LEU A 141 40.48 -5.48 -17.77
N ALA A 142 40.78 -4.23 -18.11
CA ALA A 142 41.89 -3.87 -19.00
C ALA A 142 43.24 -4.33 -18.44
N GLY A 143 43.48 -4.16 -17.13
CA GLY A 143 44.69 -4.69 -16.46
C GLY A 143 44.78 -6.21 -16.54
N LYS A 144 43.68 -6.93 -16.27
CA LYS A 144 43.60 -8.40 -16.41
C LYS A 144 43.82 -8.86 -17.84
N LEU A 145 43.30 -8.12 -18.82
CA LEU A 145 43.49 -8.40 -20.25
C LEU A 145 44.97 -8.27 -20.64
N ALA A 146 45.63 -7.18 -20.26
CA ALA A 146 47.06 -6.98 -20.52
C ALA A 146 47.93 -8.10 -19.92
N SER A 147 47.64 -8.55 -18.68
CA SER A 147 48.33 -9.71 -18.09
C SER A 147 48.04 -11.04 -18.82
N LEU A 148 46.85 -11.21 -19.40
CA LEU A 148 46.49 -12.40 -20.18
C LEU A 148 47.16 -12.39 -21.57
N GLU A 149 47.27 -11.22 -22.19
CA GLU A 149 48.00 -11.00 -23.44
C GLU A 149 49.50 -11.28 -23.24
N GLU A 150 50.11 -10.74 -22.16
CA GLU A 150 51.50 -11.04 -21.80
C GLU A 150 51.70 -12.55 -21.59
N PHE A 151 50.80 -13.21 -20.85
CA PHE A 151 50.85 -14.66 -20.65
C PHE A 151 50.75 -15.44 -21.98
N SER A 152 49.93 -14.98 -22.94
CA SER A 152 49.85 -15.60 -24.27
C SER A 152 51.17 -15.48 -25.04
N VAL A 153 51.79 -14.30 -25.02
CA VAL A 153 53.09 -14.04 -25.65
C VAL A 153 54.21 -14.85 -25.01
N GLN A 154 54.26 -14.92 -23.67
CA GLN A 154 55.23 -15.76 -22.93
C GLN A 154 55.05 -17.24 -23.28
N ARG A 155 53.80 -17.74 -23.29
CA ARG A 155 53.44 -19.11 -23.69
C ARG A 155 53.88 -19.42 -25.13
N GLU A 156 53.65 -18.50 -26.07
CA GLU A 156 53.99 -18.67 -27.48
C GLU A 156 55.50 -18.67 -27.71
N LYS A 157 56.25 -17.82 -27.00
CA LYS A 157 57.71 -17.86 -26.95
C LYS A 157 58.22 -19.22 -26.45
N ILE A 158 57.76 -19.70 -25.29
CA ILE A 158 58.15 -21.00 -24.73
C ILE A 158 57.79 -22.15 -25.71
N MET A 159 56.63 -22.08 -26.36
CA MET A 159 56.23 -23.08 -27.36
C MET A 159 57.09 -23.04 -28.64
N ALA A 160 57.64 -21.89 -29.01
CA ALA A 160 58.59 -21.77 -30.12
C ALA A 160 59.99 -22.29 -29.73
N GLU A 161 60.49 -21.94 -28.54
CA GLU A 161 61.74 -22.46 -27.98
C GLU A 161 61.69 -24.00 -27.85
N ARG A 162 60.58 -24.55 -27.35
CA ARG A 162 60.38 -26.00 -27.25
C ARG A 162 60.38 -26.68 -28.62
N ARG A 163 59.73 -26.10 -29.64
CA ARG A 163 59.77 -26.60 -31.02
C ARG A 163 61.18 -26.59 -31.62
N SER A 164 61.97 -25.54 -31.37
CA SER A 164 63.37 -25.49 -31.77
C SER A 164 64.22 -26.57 -31.09
N LEU A 165 63.99 -26.85 -29.80
CA LEU A 165 64.68 -27.91 -29.07
C LEU A 165 64.25 -29.32 -29.53
N GLU A 166 62.96 -29.52 -29.83
CA GLU A 166 62.43 -30.75 -30.43
C GLU A 166 63.09 -31.03 -31.79
N GLU A 167 63.22 -30.02 -32.65
CA GLU A 167 63.88 -30.13 -33.96
C GLU A 167 65.38 -30.40 -33.85
N GLN A 168 66.09 -29.71 -32.95
CA GLN A 168 67.52 -29.95 -32.69
C GLN A 168 67.78 -31.36 -32.16
N LEU A 169 66.96 -31.83 -31.21
CA LEU A 169 67.03 -33.19 -30.67
C LEU A 169 66.74 -34.24 -31.75
N GLN A 170 65.79 -33.99 -32.64
CA GLN A 170 65.49 -34.89 -33.76
C GLN A 170 66.67 -34.97 -34.75
N LYS A 171 67.27 -33.83 -35.12
CA LYS A 171 68.49 -33.81 -35.96
C LYS A 171 69.67 -34.53 -35.31
N GLN A 172 69.85 -34.42 -33.99
CA GLN A 172 70.87 -35.19 -33.26
C GLN A 172 70.58 -36.69 -33.29
N LYS A 173 69.32 -37.12 -33.06
CA LYS A 173 68.93 -38.54 -33.16
C LYS A 173 69.20 -39.11 -34.56
N GLU A 174 68.80 -38.40 -35.62
CA GLU A 174 69.04 -38.79 -37.00
C GLU A 174 70.54 -38.89 -37.32
N HIS A 175 71.33 -37.92 -36.85
CA HIS A 175 72.78 -37.94 -37.01
C HIS A 175 73.44 -39.11 -36.28
N HIS A 176 73.07 -39.39 -35.03
CA HIS A 176 73.59 -40.54 -34.28
C HIS A 176 73.11 -41.87 -34.84
N GLN A 177 71.87 -41.97 -35.32
CA GLN A 177 71.38 -43.18 -36.01
C GLN A 177 72.19 -43.46 -37.28
N ALA A 178 72.52 -42.42 -38.06
CA ALA A 178 73.39 -42.53 -39.22
C ALA A 178 74.85 -42.88 -38.84
N GLN A 179 75.37 -42.36 -37.73
CA GLN A 179 76.69 -42.77 -37.20
C GLN A 179 76.70 -44.26 -36.83
N ILE A 180 75.70 -44.72 -36.06
CA ILE A 180 75.55 -46.12 -35.64
C ILE A 180 75.47 -47.03 -36.86
N TYR A 181 74.56 -46.75 -37.81
CA TYR A 181 74.43 -47.53 -39.04
C TYR A 181 75.74 -47.63 -39.83
N ASN A 182 76.52 -46.54 -39.93
CA ASN A 182 77.80 -46.55 -40.62
C ASN A 182 78.87 -47.36 -39.85
N LEU A 183 78.87 -47.32 -38.52
CA LEU A 183 79.77 -48.13 -37.68
C LEU A 183 79.40 -49.62 -37.73
N GLU A 184 78.13 -49.96 -37.65
CA GLU A 184 77.60 -51.33 -37.82
C GLU A 184 77.96 -51.88 -39.20
N LYS A 185 77.68 -51.13 -40.26
CA LYS A 185 78.03 -51.48 -41.64
C LYS A 185 79.52 -51.73 -41.80
N LYS A 186 80.38 -50.87 -41.21
CA LYS A 186 81.82 -51.07 -41.23
C LYS A 186 82.22 -52.34 -40.44
N ALA A 187 81.70 -52.52 -39.23
CA ALA A 187 82.00 -53.66 -38.39
C ALA A 187 81.57 -54.99 -39.03
N VAL A 188 80.43 -55.04 -39.73
CA VAL A 188 80.00 -56.20 -40.52
C VAL A 188 80.99 -56.49 -41.65
N LEU A 189 81.41 -55.48 -42.42
CA LEU A 189 82.36 -55.65 -43.52
C LEU A 189 83.75 -56.08 -43.03
N ASP A 190 84.27 -55.49 -41.95
CA ASP A 190 85.54 -55.88 -41.32
C ASP A 190 85.46 -57.30 -40.72
N ASN A 191 84.33 -57.67 -40.11
CA ASN A 191 84.11 -59.01 -39.56
C ASN A 191 83.98 -60.08 -40.67
N ASP A 192 83.34 -59.77 -41.79
CA ASP A 192 83.28 -60.66 -42.96
C ASP A 192 84.62 -60.76 -43.70
N ARG A 193 85.46 -59.73 -43.67
CA ARG A 193 86.85 -59.83 -44.12
C ARG A 193 87.65 -60.77 -43.21
N LEU A 194 87.59 -60.55 -41.91
CA LEU A 194 88.29 -61.37 -40.91
C LEU A 194 87.81 -62.84 -40.91
N LYS A 195 86.51 -63.10 -41.13
CA LYS A 195 85.99 -64.46 -41.34
C LYS A 195 86.61 -65.12 -42.57
N LYS A 196 86.76 -64.40 -43.70
CA LYS A 196 87.37 -64.94 -44.92
C LYS A 196 88.85 -65.24 -44.72
N GLU A 197 89.59 -64.32 -44.10
CA GLU A 197 90.99 -64.50 -43.70
C GLU A 197 91.14 -65.72 -42.75
N MET A 198 90.29 -65.83 -41.73
CA MET A 198 90.26 -66.95 -40.79
C MET A 198 89.89 -68.27 -41.47
N LEU A 199 88.88 -68.30 -42.36
CA LEU A 199 88.49 -69.51 -43.08
C LEU A 199 89.60 -69.99 -44.03
N GLN A 200 90.34 -69.07 -44.66
CA GLN A 200 91.53 -69.42 -45.46
C GLN A 200 92.65 -70.00 -44.58
N HIS A 201 92.96 -69.39 -43.43
CA HIS A 201 93.92 -69.94 -42.49
C HIS A 201 93.49 -71.29 -41.91
N VAL A 202 92.22 -71.46 -41.53
CA VAL A 202 91.67 -72.73 -41.03
C VAL A 202 91.67 -73.79 -42.13
N ALA A 203 91.39 -73.44 -43.40
CA ALA A 203 91.51 -74.38 -44.51
C ALA A 203 92.96 -74.86 -44.69
N ALA A 204 93.94 -73.95 -44.68
CA ALA A 204 95.37 -74.28 -44.77
C ALA A 204 95.84 -75.14 -43.58
N VAL A 205 95.48 -74.77 -42.35
CA VAL A 205 95.79 -75.54 -41.14
C VAL A 205 95.08 -76.89 -41.16
N ALA A 206 93.83 -76.99 -41.63
CA ALA A 206 93.09 -78.26 -41.70
C ALA A 206 93.49 -79.16 -42.89
N THR A 207 94.22 -78.66 -43.90
CA THR A 207 94.90 -79.49 -44.89
C THR A 207 96.22 -80.03 -44.34
N GLU A 208 97.03 -79.20 -43.68
CA GLU A 208 98.24 -79.65 -42.99
C GLU A 208 97.93 -80.62 -41.84
N PHE A 209 96.90 -80.34 -41.05
CA PHE A 209 96.52 -81.19 -39.92
C PHE A 209 95.97 -82.53 -40.39
N ARG A 210 95.19 -82.60 -41.49
CA ARG A 210 94.81 -83.89 -42.10
C ARG A 210 96.04 -84.66 -42.58
N ARG A 211 96.93 -84.01 -43.34
CA ARG A 211 98.20 -84.58 -43.82
C ARG A 211 99.04 -85.21 -42.69
N VAL A 212 99.05 -84.62 -41.49
CA VAL A 212 99.78 -85.14 -40.31
C VAL A 212 98.97 -86.14 -39.48
N SER A 213 97.67 -85.90 -39.32
CA SER A 213 96.74 -86.70 -38.49
C SER A 213 96.45 -88.07 -39.12
N ASP A 214 96.08 -88.09 -40.40
CA ASP A 214 95.76 -89.30 -41.16
C ASP A 214 96.98 -90.24 -41.26
N GLN A 215 98.19 -89.71 -41.07
CA GLN A 215 99.44 -90.47 -41.08
C GLN A 215 99.82 -91.07 -39.72
N LYS A 216 99.29 -90.59 -38.57
CA LYS A 216 99.80 -90.97 -37.23
C LYS A 216 98.82 -91.05 -36.04
N MET A 217 97.50 -90.88 -36.15
CA MET A 217 96.60 -90.97 -34.98
C MET A 217 96.30 -92.41 -34.50
N PRO A 218 96.62 -92.79 -33.24
CA PRO A 218 96.17 -94.04 -32.64
C PRO A 218 94.73 -93.93 -32.08
N GLU A 219 94.01 -95.05 -32.02
CA GLU A 219 92.59 -95.08 -31.63
C GLU A 219 92.29 -94.52 -30.23
N THR A 220 93.21 -94.66 -29.28
CA THR A 220 93.04 -94.14 -27.91
C THR A 220 92.81 -92.62 -27.92
N THR A 221 93.52 -91.88 -28.76
CA THR A 221 93.35 -90.43 -28.90
C THR A 221 92.04 -90.09 -29.63
N LYS A 222 91.64 -90.89 -30.62
CA LYS A 222 90.33 -90.75 -31.29
C LYS A 222 89.16 -90.93 -30.32
N ARG A 223 89.25 -91.88 -29.38
CA ARG A 223 88.25 -92.08 -28.32
C ARG A 223 88.23 -90.92 -27.33
N ALA A 224 89.39 -90.45 -26.88
CA ALA A 224 89.50 -89.29 -26.00
C ALA A 224 88.96 -87.98 -26.63
N MET A 225 89.06 -87.84 -27.96
CA MET A 225 88.41 -86.75 -28.70
C MET A 225 86.89 -86.91 -28.77
N GLN A 226 86.35 -88.13 -28.89
CA GLN A 226 84.91 -88.38 -28.84
C GLN A 226 84.33 -88.10 -27.44
N GLU A 227 85.04 -88.43 -26.36
CA GLU A 227 84.65 -88.04 -25.00
C GLU A 227 84.73 -86.53 -24.81
N ASN A 228 85.78 -85.85 -25.29
CA ASN A 228 85.86 -84.38 -25.27
C ASN A 228 84.72 -83.72 -26.06
N LEU A 229 84.32 -84.26 -27.21
CA LEU A 229 83.17 -83.78 -27.97
C LEU A 229 81.86 -83.93 -27.18
N SER A 230 81.68 -85.05 -26.47
CA SER A 230 80.53 -85.28 -25.58
C SER A 230 80.49 -84.29 -24.42
N VAL A 231 81.62 -84.09 -23.72
CA VAL A 231 81.74 -83.12 -22.62
C VAL A 231 81.55 -81.68 -23.13
N THR A 232 82.06 -81.36 -24.32
CA THR A 232 81.86 -80.03 -24.95
C THR A 232 80.38 -79.80 -25.29
N ALA A 233 79.67 -80.83 -25.78
CA ALA A 233 78.24 -80.73 -26.04
C ALA A 233 77.41 -80.54 -24.75
N GLN A 234 77.79 -81.20 -23.64
CA GLN A 234 77.17 -80.99 -22.33
C GLN A 234 77.47 -79.58 -21.77
N LEU A 235 78.70 -79.10 -21.89
CA LEU A 235 79.07 -77.72 -21.52
C LEU A 235 78.32 -76.68 -22.36
N GLN A 236 78.10 -76.94 -23.65
CA GLN A 236 77.28 -76.09 -24.51
C GLN A 236 75.83 -76.04 -24.02
N GLN A 237 75.21 -77.19 -23.72
CA GLN A 237 73.85 -77.25 -23.17
C GLN A 237 73.72 -76.51 -21.83
N LEU A 238 74.70 -76.65 -20.93
CA LEU A 238 74.74 -75.90 -19.68
C LEU A 238 74.94 -74.38 -19.91
N SER A 239 75.76 -74.00 -20.89
CA SER A 239 75.96 -72.59 -21.29
C SER A 239 74.67 -71.98 -21.84
N ASP A 240 73.95 -72.69 -22.69
CA ASP A 240 72.68 -72.23 -23.28
C ASP A 240 71.57 -72.15 -22.22
N LYS A 241 71.46 -73.15 -21.33
CA LYS A 241 70.55 -73.08 -20.17
C LYS A 241 70.89 -71.91 -19.23
N THR A 242 72.17 -71.58 -19.08
CA THR A 242 72.61 -70.40 -18.31
C THR A 242 72.19 -69.09 -19.00
N LYS A 243 72.27 -68.99 -20.33
CA LYS A 243 71.80 -67.81 -21.09
C LYS A 243 70.29 -67.63 -20.99
N GLU A 244 69.52 -68.72 -21.05
CA GLU A 244 68.06 -68.68 -20.83
C GLU A 244 67.71 -68.13 -19.44
N LEU A 245 68.33 -68.66 -18.38
CA LEU A 245 68.10 -68.20 -17.01
C LEU A 245 68.56 -66.75 -16.77
N LEU A 246 69.66 -66.33 -17.40
CA LEU A 246 70.12 -64.94 -17.32
C LEU A 246 69.08 -63.99 -17.97
N LYS A 247 68.61 -64.33 -19.17
CA LYS A 247 67.57 -63.57 -19.87
C LYS A 247 66.27 -63.52 -19.07
N GLU A 248 65.83 -64.66 -18.50
CA GLU A 248 64.65 -64.68 -17.64
C GLU A 248 64.81 -63.77 -16.41
N ASN A 249 66.01 -63.73 -15.80
CA ASN A 249 66.30 -62.83 -14.69
C ASN A 249 66.23 -61.34 -15.11
N ASP A 250 66.76 -60.98 -16.27
CA ASP A 250 66.67 -59.62 -16.81
C ASP A 250 65.23 -59.23 -17.21
N ASP A 251 64.49 -60.13 -17.84
CA ASP A 251 63.06 -59.96 -18.16
C ASP A 251 62.20 -59.83 -16.88
N LEU A 252 62.58 -60.51 -15.77
CA LEU A 252 61.95 -60.35 -14.45
C LEU A 252 62.32 -59.00 -13.82
N ARG A 253 63.60 -58.59 -13.84
CA ARG A 253 64.05 -57.27 -13.34
C ARG A 253 63.42 -56.11 -14.11
N ALA A 254 63.19 -56.27 -15.42
CA ALA A 254 62.49 -55.30 -16.24
C ALA A 254 61.02 -55.14 -15.78
N ARG A 255 60.31 -56.24 -15.57
CA ARG A 255 58.94 -56.25 -15.00
C ARG A 255 58.89 -55.68 -13.59
N GLU A 256 59.85 -56.02 -12.73
CA GLU A 256 59.95 -55.48 -11.36
C GLU A 256 60.10 -53.95 -11.37
N LYS A 257 60.98 -53.41 -12.23
CA LYS A 257 61.15 -51.96 -12.42
C LYS A 257 59.86 -51.30 -12.94
N GLN A 258 59.21 -51.91 -13.92
CA GLN A 258 57.97 -51.39 -14.49
C GLN A 258 56.85 -51.33 -13.43
N LEU A 259 56.64 -52.40 -12.66
CA LEU A 259 55.66 -52.45 -11.58
C LEU A 259 55.98 -51.45 -10.45
N LYS A 260 57.27 -51.23 -10.14
CA LYS A 260 57.68 -50.19 -9.19
C LYS A 260 57.35 -48.78 -9.67
N ILE A 261 57.52 -48.49 -10.96
CA ILE A 261 57.13 -47.19 -11.57
C ILE A 261 55.60 -47.04 -11.57
N GLU A 262 54.87 -48.08 -11.98
CA GLU A 262 53.40 -48.08 -12.02
C GLU A 262 52.78 -47.87 -10.63
N ASN A 263 53.29 -48.56 -9.61
CA ASN A 263 52.83 -48.40 -8.23
C ASN A 263 53.16 -47.00 -7.67
N ALA A 264 54.37 -46.48 -7.94
CA ALA A 264 54.78 -45.13 -7.53
C ALA A 264 53.98 -43.99 -8.20
N ILE A 265 53.31 -44.26 -9.33
CA ILE A 265 52.36 -43.33 -9.96
C ILE A 265 50.93 -43.55 -9.41
N THR A 266 50.55 -44.80 -9.17
CA THR A 266 49.18 -45.18 -8.79
C THR A 266 48.86 -44.83 -7.32
N GLU A 267 49.80 -45.02 -6.39
CA GLU A 267 49.61 -44.66 -4.97
C GLU A 267 49.29 -43.17 -4.75
N PRO A 268 50.07 -42.19 -5.26
CA PRO A 268 49.74 -40.77 -5.10
C PRO A 268 48.46 -40.36 -5.86
N LEU A 269 48.16 -40.99 -6.99
CA LEU A 269 46.91 -40.76 -7.72
C LEU A 269 45.68 -41.23 -6.90
N LEU A 270 45.75 -42.43 -6.31
CA LEU A 270 44.71 -42.93 -5.40
C LEU A 270 44.59 -42.07 -4.13
N HIS A 271 45.71 -41.57 -3.60
CA HIS A 271 45.70 -40.65 -2.47
C HIS A 271 45.02 -39.31 -2.83
N GLU A 272 45.32 -38.72 -4.00
CA GLU A 272 44.62 -37.53 -4.48
C GLU A 272 43.13 -37.76 -4.71
N ILE A 273 42.75 -38.87 -5.36
CA ILE A 273 41.34 -39.22 -5.59
C ILE A 273 40.62 -39.40 -4.25
N THR A 274 41.23 -40.06 -3.28
CA THR A 274 40.68 -40.24 -1.93
C THR A 274 40.52 -38.90 -1.22
N LYS A 275 41.53 -38.03 -1.27
CA LYS A 275 41.49 -36.67 -0.69
C LYS A 275 40.39 -35.80 -1.32
N LYS A 276 40.23 -35.86 -2.65
CA LYS A 276 39.15 -35.17 -3.39
C LYS A 276 37.78 -35.75 -3.03
N ASN A 277 37.65 -37.07 -2.90
CA ASN A 277 36.41 -37.73 -2.51
C ASN A 277 35.98 -37.35 -1.07
N VAL A 278 36.91 -37.35 -0.11
CA VAL A 278 36.65 -36.91 1.27
C VAL A 278 36.28 -35.42 1.32
N ALA A 279 36.87 -34.56 0.49
CA ALA A 279 36.47 -33.16 0.37
C ALA A 279 35.04 -33.02 -0.19
N ASN A 280 34.73 -33.74 -1.28
CA ASN A 280 33.40 -33.77 -1.88
C ASN A 280 32.34 -34.30 -0.89
N GLN A 281 32.66 -35.34 -0.11
CA GLN A 281 31.76 -35.90 0.91
C GLN A 281 31.44 -34.89 2.01
N LYS A 282 32.41 -34.04 2.42
CA LYS A 282 32.15 -32.92 3.34
C LYS A 282 31.22 -31.87 2.73
N VAL A 283 31.40 -31.52 1.46
CA VAL A 283 30.51 -30.58 0.74
C VAL A 283 29.10 -31.16 0.61
N VAL A 284 28.97 -32.44 0.24
CA VAL A 284 27.67 -33.14 0.16
C VAL A 284 26.98 -33.16 1.54
N HIS A 285 27.73 -33.39 2.62
CA HIS A 285 27.16 -33.34 3.98
C HIS A 285 26.69 -31.92 4.35
N GLN A 286 27.48 -30.88 4.10
CA GLN A 286 27.09 -29.48 4.32
C GLN A 286 25.85 -29.08 3.51
N LEU A 287 25.77 -29.48 2.24
CA LEU A 287 24.59 -29.26 1.41
C LEU A 287 23.38 -30.03 1.93
N THR A 288 23.57 -31.27 2.40
CA THR A 288 22.50 -32.10 2.98
C THR A 288 21.92 -31.45 4.24
N GLU A 289 22.76 -30.96 5.17
CA GLU A 289 22.29 -30.26 6.37
C GLU A 289 21.60 -28.93 6.02
N LYS A 290 22.11 -28.18 5.02
CA LYS A 290 21.43 -26.97 4.54
C LYS A 290 20.06 -27.27 3.92
N CYS A 291 19.93 -28.36 3.16
CA CYS A 291 18.63 -28.80 2.63
C CYS A 291 17.65 -29.18 3.76
N LYS A 292 18.09 -29.89 4.80
CA LYS A 292 17.27 -30.18 5.99
C LYS A 292 16.83 -28.91 6.72
N GLN A 293 17.72 -27.93 6.88
CA GLN A 293 17.40 -26.63 7.49
C GLN A 293 16.32 -25.90 6.69
N MET A 294 16.51 -25.75 5.37
CA MET A 294 15.53 -25.13 4.47
C MET A 294 14.19 -25.88 4.47
N GLN A 295 14.20 -27.22 4.54
CA GLN A 295 12.98 -28.01 4.62
C GLN A 295 12.24 -27.78 5.95
N SER A 296 12.95 -27.69 7.07
CA SER A 296 12.37 -27.32 8.38
C SER A 296 11.80 -25.90 8.38
N GLU A 297 12.41 -24.96 7.66
CA GLU A 297 11.88 -23.60 7.46
C GLU A 297 10.61 -23.61 6.61
N VAL A 298 10.58 -24.36 5.51
CA VAL A 298 9.37 -24.55 4.69
C VAL A 298 8.23 -25.18 5.50
N GLU A 299 8.52 -26.17 6.35
CA GLU A 299 7.53 -26.76 7.26
C GLU A 299 6.99 -25.77 8.30
N LYS A 300 7.84 -24.91 8.87
CA LYS A 300 7.41 -23.82 9.77
C LYS A 300 6.54 -22.81 9.03
N CYS A 301 6.94 -22.37 7.84
CA CYS A 301 6.16 -21.47 7.00
C CYS A 301 4.83 -22.10 6.54
N ALA A 302 4.76 -23.42 6.36
CA ALA A 302 3.52 -24.12 6.07
C ALA A 302 2.56 -24.11 7.28
N LYS A 303 3.06 -24.39 8.50
CA LYS A 303 2.29 -24.31 9.75
C LYS A 303 1.74 -22.91 10.00
N LEU A 304 2.60 -21.89 9.93
CA LEU A 304 2.22 -20.48 10.07
C LEU A 304 1.16 -20.04 9.04
N LYS A 305 1.18 -20.60 7.82
CA LYS A 305 0.13 -20.34 6.81
C LYS A 305 -1.22 -20.98 7.14
N VAL A 306 -1.23 -22.15 7.80
CA VAL A 306 -2.46 -22.78 8.30
C VAL A 306 -3.00 -21.98 9.48
N GLU A 307 -2.16 -21.69 10.48
CA GLU A 307 -2.51 -20.87 11.65
C GLU A 307 -3.06 -19.49 11.25
N HIS A 308 -2.43 -18.82 10.28
CA HIS A 308 -2.91 -17.53 9.76
C HIS A 308 -4.26 -17.66 9.02
N LYS A 309 -4.49 -18.77 8.30
CA LYS A 309 -5.79 -19.01 7.67
C LYS A 309 -6.88 -19.26 8.71
N GLU A 310 -6.61 -20.11 9.71
CA GLU A 310 -7.54 -20.35 10.82
C GLU A 310 -7.87 -19.05 11.56
N LEU A 311 -6.90 -18.16 11.74
CA LEU A 311 -7.14 -16.83 12.34
C LEU A 311 -8.00 -15.92 11.44
N LEU A 312 -7.83 -15.95 10.12
CA LEU A 312 -8.68 -15.23 9.17
C LEU A 312 -10.12 -15.78 9.13
N ASP A 313 -10.27 -17.11 9.10
CA ASP A 313 -11.57 -17.78 9.13
C ASP A 313 -12.32 -17.44 10.44
N ASN A 314 -11.63 -17.49 11.59
CA ASN A 314 -12.16 -17.05 12.89
C ASN A 314 -12.52 -15.56 12.94
N HIS A 315 -11.68 -14.68 12.37
CA HIS A 315 -11.99 -13.25 12.29
C HIS A 315 -13.24 -12.97 11.44
N SER A 316 -13.41 -13.72 10.33
CA SER A 316 -14.61 -13.61 9.49
C SER A 316 -15.87 -14.02 10.25
N ALA A 317 -15.81 -15.11 11.02
CA ALA A 317 -16.92 -15.58 11.86
C ALA A 317 -17.31 -14.49 12.89
N ILE A 318 -16.35 -13.99 13.66
CA ILE A 318 -16.57 -12.91 14.65
C ILE A 318 -17.15 -11.65 13.99
N SER A 319 -16.69 -11.28 12.78
CA SER A 319 -17.26 -10.14 12.05
C SER A 319 -18.74 -10.37 11.68
N THR A 320 -19.10 -11.58 11.24
CA THR A 320 -20.52 -11.89 10.95
C THR A 320 -21.38 -11.93 12.21
N GLU A 321 -20.86 -12.40 13.34
CA GLU A 321 -21.55 -12.32 14.63
C GLU A 321 -21.76 -10.87 15.08
N LEU A 322 -20.74 -10.02 14.98
CA LEU A 322 -20.85 -8.59 15.29
C LEU A 322 -21.90 -7.89 14.43
N ASP A 323 -21.99 -8.19 13.13
CA ASP A 323 -23.04 -7.63 12.27
C ASP A 323 -24.44 -8.19 12.55
N VAL A 324 -24.55 -9.43 13.01
CA VAL A 324 -25.82 -9.99 13.54
C VAL A 324 -26.21 -9.30 14.85
N LEU A 325 -25.25 -9.03 15.77
CA LEU A 325 -25.51 -8.27 17.00
C LEU A 325 -25.89 -6.81 16.70
N ARG A 326 -25.21 -6.14 15.77
CA ARG A 326 -25.56 -4.78 15.31
C ARG A 326 -26.99 -4.72 14.77
N LYS A 327 -27.39 -5.68 13.93
CA LYS A 327 -28.77 -5.78 13.40
C LYS A 327 -29.80 -5.99 14.52
N LYS A 328 -29.54 -6.90 15.46
CA LYS A 328 -30.39 -7.09 16.66
C LYS A 328 -30.51 -5.81 17.49
N TYR A 329 -29.40 -5.11 17.72
CA TYR A 329 -29.37 -3.86 18.48
C TYR A 329 -30.16 -2.74 17.79
N ALA A 330 -30.05 -2.61 16.46
CA ALA A 330 -30.87 -1.68 15.68
C ALA A 330 -32.37 -1.98 15.83
N THR A 331 -32.80 -3.24 15.67
CA THR A 331 -34.23 -3.60 15.86
C THR A 331 -34.73 -3.36 17.28
N VAL A 332 -33.87 -3.50 18.31
CA VAL A 332 -34.21 -3.16 19.70
C VAL A 332 -34.37 -1.65 19.88
N ILE A 333 -33.53 -0.82 19.23
CA ILE A 333 -33.69 0.65 19.22
C ILE A 333 -34.99 1.06 18.52
N GLU A 334 -35.35 0.42 17.40
CA GLU A 334 -36.60 0.69 16.69
C GLU A 334 -37.82 0.39 17.56
N VAL A 335 -37.87 -0.78 18.19
CA VAL A 335 -38.95 -1.16 19.13
C VAL A 335 -38.99 -0.25 20.36
N LEU A 336 -37.83 0.16 20.90
CA LEU A 336 -37.76 1.12 22.01
C LEU A 336 -38.33 2.49 21.59
N ASN A 337 -38.04 2.96 20.38
CA ASN A 337 -38.59 4.22 19.86
C ASN A 337 -40.09 4.13 19.57
N GLN A 338 -40.58 3.00 19.04
CA GLN A 338 -42.01 2.73 18.82
C GLN A 338 -42.78 2.74 20.15
N THR A 339 -42.37 1.91 21.12
CA THR A 339 -43.00 1.84 22.45
C THR A 339 -42.91 3.17 23.21
N LYS A 340 -41.80 3.92 23.09
CA LYS A 340 -41.67 5.28 23.61
C LYS A 340 -42.62 6.28 22.93
N GLY A 341 -42.98 6.05 21.67
CA GLY A 341 -44.03 6.79 20.96
C GLY A 341 -45.43 6.43 21.44
N GLU A 342 -45.72 5.15 21.64
CA GLU A 342 -47.00 4.65 22.18
C GLU A 342 -47.25 5.13 23.60
N VAL A 343 -46.24 5.03 24.48
CA VAL A 343 -46.28 5.55 25.85
C VAL A 343 -46.45 7.07 25.89
N LYS A 344 -46.00 7.81 24.87
CA LYS A 344 -46.32 9.24 24.72
C LYS A 344 -47.77 9.46 24.29
N ARG A 345 -48.31 8.62 23.40
CA ARG A 345 -49.70 8.68 22.92
C ARG A 345 -50.68 8.40 24.07
N GLN A 346 -50.50 7.28 24.76
CA GLN A 346 -51.28 6.88 25.95
C GLN A 346 -51.23 7.92 27.07
N ARG A 347 -50.12 8.64 27.25
CA ARG A 347 -50.04 9.75 28.23
C ARG A 347 -50.84 10.99 27.83
N LYS A 348 -51.03 11.24 26.53
CA LYS A 348 -51.95 12.29 26.05
C LYS A 348 -53.39 11.85 26.26
N GLU A 349 -53.74 10.68 25.72
CA GLU A 349 -55.07 10.06 25.85
C GLU A 349 -55.53 10.03 27.32
N LEU A 350 -54.65 9.63 28.25
CA LEU A 350 -54.93 9.62 29.69
C LEU A 350 -55.09 11.02 30.31
N GLU A 351 -54.36 12.04 29.86
CA GLU A 351 -54.54 13.40 30.41
C GLU A 351 -55.76 14.10 29.78
N GLU A 352 -56.08 13.83 28.53
CA GLU A 352 -57.33 14.22 27.87
C GLU A 352 -58.52 13.57 28.61
N GLU A 353 -58.48 12.26 28.89
CA GLU A 353 -59.47 11.55 29.70
C GLU A 353 -59.56 12.12 31.13
N ARG A 354 -58.43 12.48 31.76
CA ARG A 354 -58.43 13.15 33.07
C ARG A 354 -59.05 14.54 33.02
N MET A 355 -58.86 15.30 31.94
CA MET A 355 -59.49 16.61 31.76
C MET A 355 -61.01 16.46 31.59
N LEU A 356 -61.46 15.50 30.76
CA LEU A 356 -62.87 15.13 30.65
C LEU A 356 -63.46 14.67 31.99
N ARG A 357 -62.77 13.82 32.75
CA ARG A 357 -63.18 13.41 34.11
C ARG A 357 -63.24 14.58 35.10
N LYS A 358 -62.33 15.56 35.02
CA LYS A 358 -62.38 16.80 35.83
C LYS A 358 -63.61 17.63 35.46
N GLN A 359 -63.88 17.83 34.17
CA GLN A 359 -65.04 18.58 33.67
C GLN A 359 -66.37 17.91 34.01
N LEU A 360 -66.47 16.58 33.86
CA LEU A 360 -67.64 15.81 34.26
C LEU A 360 -67.86 15.89 35.78
N LYS A 361 -66.78 15.90 36.57
CA LYS A 361 -66.86 16.09 38.02
C LYS A 361 -67.33 17.50 38.41
N THR A 362 -66.87 18.56 37.73
CA THR A 362 -67.39 19.92 38.00
C THR A 362 -68.85 20.05 37.61
N VAL A 363 -69.28 19.52 36.45
CA VAL A 363 -70.70 19.46 36.06
C VAL A 363 -71.54 18.69 37.08
N LEU A 364 -71.04 17.56 37.60
CA LEU A 364 -71.72 16.78 38.64
C LEU A 364 -71.80 17.53 39.97
N GLU A 365 -70.76 18.27 40.35
CA GLU A 365 -70.73 19.11 41.55
C GLU A 365 -71.63 20.33 41.42
N GLU A 366 -71.69 20.97 40.25
CA GLU A 366 -72.61 22.06 39.91
C GLU A 366 -74.08 21.59 39.93
N ALA A 367 -74.39 20.43 39.34
CA ALA A 367 -75.72 19.81 39.41
C ALA A 367 -76.10 19.46 40.87
N ALA A 368 -75.15 18.91 41.65
CA ALA A 368 -75.37 18.60 43.07
C ALA A 368 -75.51 19.86 43.93
N VAL A 369 -74.87 20.98 43.58
CA VAL A 369 -75.06 22.30 44.21
C VAL A 369 -76.43 22.86 43.83
N ALA A 370 -76.83 22.85 42.56
CA ALA A 370 -78.15 23.32 42.13
C ALA A 370 -79.30 22.55 42.82
N LEU A 371 -79.16 21.23 42.98
CA LEU A 371 -80.10 20.41 43.78
C LEU A 371 -80.06 20.78 45.26
N LYS A 372 -78.87 20.99 45.85
CA LYS A 372 -78.73 21.39 47.27
C LYS A 372 -79.27 22.79 47.56
N GLU A 373 -79.10 23.76 46.66
CA GLU A 373 -79.66 25.11 46.79
C GLU A 373 -81.18 25.04 46.91
N VAL A 374 -81.84 24.34 45.98
CA VAL A 374 -83.31 24.20 45.96
C VAL A 374 -83.82 23.42 47.17
N LEU A 375 -83.05 22.46 47.70
CA LEU A 375 -83.36 21.75 48.95
C LEU A 375 -83.04 22.53 50.24
N ARG A 376 -82.39 23.71 50.15
CA ARG A 376 -82.04 24.54 51.32
C ARG A 376 -83.04 25.66 51.59
N GLU A 377 -83.91 25.98 50.62
CA GLU A 377 -85.10 26.79 50.86
C GLU A 377 -86.15 25.94 51.60
N VAL A 378 -86.15 26.03 52.93
CA VAL A 378 -87.17 25.39 53.77
C VAL A 378 -88.56 25.96 53.44
N PRO A 379 -89.57 25.13 53.10
CA PRO A 379 -90.92 25.60 52.89
C PRO A 379 -91.49 26.25 54.15
N LYS A 380 -92.24 27.35 53.97
CA LYS A 380 -93.24 27.78 54.94
C LYS A 380 -94.59 27.24 54.48
N GLU A 381 -95.41 26.79 55.42
CA GLU A 381 -96.66 26.05 55.17
C GLU A 381 -97.82 26.96 54.69
N GLU A 382 -97.57 27.79 53.67
CA GLU A 382 -98.57 28.66 53.03
C GLU A 382 -98.22 29.04 51.57
N ASP A 383 -97.27 28.34 50.93
CA ASP A 383 -96.93 28.54 49.52
C ASP A 383 -97.95 27.86 48.59
N SER A 384 -98.73 28.66 47.86
CA SER A 384 -99.72 28.20 46.89
C SER A 384 -99.13 27.32 45.78
N GLU A 385 -99.95 26.39 45.27
CA GLU A 385 -99.55 25.35 44.31
C GLU A 385 -98.80 25.88 43.08
N LEU A 386 -99.19 27.08 42.60
CA LEU A 386 -98.51 27.83 41.53
C LEU A 386 -97.03 28.15 41.84
N LYS A 387 -96.69 28.51 43.08
CA LYS A 387 -95.29 28.75 43.48
C LYS A 387 -94.47 27.46 43.47
N ILE A 388 -95.09 26.33 43.83
CA ILE A 388 -94.46 25.01 43.79
C ILE A 388 -94.19 24.61 42.33
N THR A 389 -95.13 24.87 41.41
CA THR A 389 -94.90 24.65 39.97
C THR A 389 -93.84 25.59 39.39
N VAL A 390 -93.82 26.87 39.77
CA VAL A 390 -92.79 27.82 39.34
C VAL A 390 -91.39 27.42 39.86
N ARG A 391 -91.25 27.05 41.15
CA ARG A 391 -89.99 26.51 41.69
C ARG A 391 -89.55 25.24 40.95
N ARG A 392 -90.47 24.31 40.67
CA ARG A 392 -90.16 23.09 39.89
C ARG A 392 -89.72 23.43 38.47
N ASN A 393 -90.34 24.39 37.81
CA ASN A 393 -89.96 24.82 36.47
C ASN A 393 -88.61 25.56 36.46
N GLN A 394 -88.31 26.38 37.47
CA GLN A 394 -86.99 27.01 37.64
C GLN A 394 -85.90 25.99 37.98
N MET A 395 -86.19 24.96 38.78
CA MET A 395 -85.30 23.83 39.02
C MET A 395 -85.01 23.08 37.71
N MET A 396 -86.06 22.75 36.94
CA MET A 396 -85.88 22.11 35.63
C MET A 396 -85.12 22.99 34.65
N GLN A 397 -85.34 24.32 34.62
CA GLN A 397 -84.57 25.24 33.77
C GLN A 397 -83.10 25.38 34.20
N LYS A 398 -82.79 25.44 35.51
CA LYS A 398 -81.41 25.40 36.01
C LYS A 398 -80.72 24.09 35.63
N LEU A 399 -81.39 22.95 35.81
CA LEU A 399 -80.85 21.64 35.42
C LEU A 399 -80.71 21.50 33.91
N LEU A 400 -81.65 22.02 33.12
CA LEU A 400 -81.56 22.05 31.66
C LEU A 400 -80.34 22.87 31.23
N ALA A 401 -80.14 24.08 31.78
CA ALA A 401 -78.97 24.90 31.47
C ALA A 401 -77.63 24.22 31.84
N VAL A 402 -77.58 23.45 32.94
CA VAL A 402 -76.38 22.63 33.27
C VAL A 402 -76.18 21.49 32.27
N LEU A 403 -77.26 20.84 31.82
CA LEU A 403 -77.21 19.78 30.80
C LEU A 403 -76.87 20.31 29.39
N ASP A 404 -77.40 21.47 29.01
CA ASP A 404 -77.13 22.15 27.74
C ASP A 404 -75.67 22.63 27.70
N ASN A 405 -75.15 23.17 28.81
CA ASN A 405 -73.72 23.50 28.95
C ASN A 405 -72.84 22.24 28.90
N ALA A 406 -73.26 21.12 29.53
CA ALA A 406 -72.54 19.86 29.45
C ALA A 406 -72.54 19.28 28.02
N ALA A 407 -73.65 19.38 27.30
CA ALA A 407 -73.76 18.98 25.90
C ALA A 407 -72.91 19.87 24.98
N ALA A 408 -72.87 21.18 25.21
CA ALA A 408 -71.99 22.12 24.50
C ALA A 408 -70.49 21.87 24.75
N LEU A 409 -70.14 21.30 25.91
CA LEU A 409 -68.79 20.81 26.23
C LEU A 409 -68.50 19.41 25.64
N GLY A 410 -69.45 18.79 24.93
CA GLY A 410 -69.32 17.44 24.37
C GLY A 410 -69.44 16.30 25.40
N ASN A 411 -69.85 16.59 26.65
CA ASN A 411 -69.96 15.61 27.73
C ASN A 411 -71.33 14.89 27.69
N GLY A 412 -71.57 14.16 26.61
CA GLY A 412 -72.73 13.28 26.43
C GLY A 412 -72.53 12.30 25.27
N PRO A 413 -73.28 11.18 25.22
CA PRO A 413 -73.26 10.26 24.10
C PRO A 413 -73.58 10.98 22.78
N ALA A 414 -72.86 10.65 21.71
CA ALA A 414 -73.05 11.31 20.43
C ALA A 414 -74.40 10.92 19.82
N LEU A 415 -75.02 11.81 19.03
CA LEU A 415 -76.32 11.55 18.38
C LEU A 415 -76.33 10.28 17.51
N THR A 416 -75.16 9.84 17.03
CA THR A 416 -74.96 8.58 16.31
C THR A 416 -75.11 7.32 17.18
N GLU A 417 -74.99 7.41 18.50
CA GLU A 417 -75.20 6.25 19.41
C GLU A 417 -76.69 5.95 19.67
N PHE A 418 -77.59 6.87 19.29
CA PHE A 418 -79.05 6.70 19.44
C PHE A 418 -79.76 6.21 18.18
N LEU A 419 -79.03 5.99 17.07
CA LEU A 419 -79.58 5.46 15.82
C LEU A 419 -79.16 3.98 15.63
N PRO A 420 -80.09 3.02 15.74
CA PRO A 420 -79.80 1.62 15.44
C PRO A 420 -79.77 1.42 13.92
N GLU A 421 -78.61 1.59 13.28
CA GLU A 421 -78.44 1.15 11.89
C GLU A 421 -78.52 -0.38 11.80
N VAL A 422 -79.50 -0.86 11.02
CA VAL A 422 -79.80 -2.28 10.88
C VAL A 422 -78.82 -2.94 9.91
N THR A 423 -78.29 -4.10 10.31
CA THR A 423 -77.32 -4.90 9.56
C THR A 423 -77.88 -5.48 8.25
N CYS A 424 -77.06 -5.53 7.19
CA CYS A 424 -76.86 -6.76 6.41
C CYS A 424 -75.68 -6.72 5.42
N SER A 425 -74.81 -7.74 5.50
CA SER A 425 -74.24 -8.61 4.45
C SER A 425 -73.92 -8.04 3.04
N HIS A 426 -72.80 -8.39 2.38
CA HIS A 426 -72.24 -9.75 2.28
C HIS A 426 -70.70 -9.83 2.00
N ASP A 427 -70.19 -11.06 2.01
CA ASP A 427 -68.79 -11.48 1.86
C ASP A 427 -68.13 -11.14 0.51
N LEU A 428 -66.80 -10.94 0.55
CA LEU A 428 -65.89 -11.66 -0.34
C LEU A 428 -64.64 -12.14 0.42
N LYS A 429 -64.52 -13.46 0.61
CA LYS A 429 -63.34 -14.09 1.21
C LYS A 429 -62.22 -14.24 0.18
N LYS A 430 -60.98 -13.91 0.57
CA LYS A 430 -59.78 -14.57 0.04
C LYS A 430 -58.79 -14.87 1.16
N THR A 431 -58.37 -16.12 1.21
CA THR A 431 -57.44 -16.72 2.18
C THR A 431 -56.03 -16.82 1.59
N SER A 432 -54.99 -16.69 2.44
CA SER A 432 -53.87 -17.66 2.46
C SER A 432 -52.84 -17.33 3.53
N ASP A 433 -52.57 -18.28 4.44
CA ASP A 433 -51.25 -18.42 5.08
C ASP A 433 -50.18 -18.80 4.04
N ILE A 434 -48.88 -18.68 4.41
CA ILE A 434 -47.87 -19.76 4.37
C ILE A 434 -46.45 -19.23 4.72
N LYS A 435 -45.59 -20.10 5.27
CA LYS A 435 -44.19 -19.81 5.66
C LYS A 435 -43.19 -20.46 4.70
N ARG A 436 -42.26 -19.68 4.11
CA ARG A 436 -40.92 -20.11 3.55
C ARG A 436 -40.95 -21.22 2.45
N PRO A 437 -39.80 -21.60 1.85
CA PRO A 437 -38.77 -20.75 1.21
C PRO A 437 -38.40 -21.23 -0.23
N SER A 438 -37.44 -20.53 -0.86
CA SER A 438 -36.54 -21.00 -1.94
C SER A 438 -37.04 -21.18 -3.40
N GLU A 439 -36.17 -20.74 -4.32
CA GLU A 439 -35.84 -21.25 -5.67
C GLU A 439 -36.93 -21.56 -6.73
N LEU A 440 -36.75 -21.01 -7.95
CA LEU A 440 -36.54 -21.84 -9.15
C LEU A 440 -35.91 -21.11 -10.37
N LEU A 441 -35.32 -21.93 -11.24
CA LEU A 441 -34.98 -21.72 -12.67
C LEU A 441 -36.27 -21.79 -13.55
N GLN A 442 -36.35 -21.54 -14.87
CA GLN A 442 -35.36 -21.39 -15.96
C GLN A 442 -36.03 -20.74 -17.22
N LYS A 443 -35.24 -20.09 -18.11
CA LYS A 443 -35.52 -19.87 -19.57
C LYS A 443 -36.76 -19.00 -19.92
N SER A 444 -36.88 -18.35 -21.08
CA SER A 444 -35.98 -17.89 -22.18
C SER A 444 -36.85 -16.99 -23.10
N THR A 445 -36.41 -16.08 -23.98
CA THR A 445 -35.14 -15.75 -24.66
C THR A 445 -35.24 -14.25 -25.10
N SER A 446 -34.40 -13.52 -25.86
CA SER A 446 -33.18 -13.73 -26.68
C SER A 446 -32.52 -12.36 -27.01
N HIS A 447 -31.48 -12.37 -27.86
CA HIS A 447 -30.86 -11.24 -28.59
C HIS A 447 -30.01 -10.18 -27.84
N LEU A 448 -28.72 -10.24 -28.16
CA LEU A 448 -27.71 -9.17 -28.26
C LEU A 448 -27.52 -8.19 -27.08
N SER A 449 -26.46 -8.42 -26.31
CA SER A 449 -25.20 -7.68 -26.55
C SER A 449 -24.00 -8.40 -25.89
N HIS A 450 -22.87 -8.48 -26.60
CA HIS A 450 -21.65 -9.13 -26.12
C HIS A 450 -20.45 -8.18 -26.18
N PHE A 451 -20.20 -7.44 -25.10
CA PHE A 451 -18.87 -6.86 -24.82
C PHE A 451 -18.56 -6.94 -23.34
N LYS A 452 -17.31 -7.28 -23.02
CA LYS A 452 -16.75 -7.29 -21.66
C LYS A 452 -15.59 -6.30 -21.62
N THR A 453 -15.51 -5.49 -20.56
CA THR A 453 -14.32 -4.67 -20.29
C THR A 453 -13.20 -5.57 -19.76
N GLY A 454 -12.40 -6.14 -20.65
CA GLY A 454 -11.35 -7.09 -20.27
C GLY A 454 -10.62 -7.80 -21.40
N ASP A 455 -10.62 -7.26 -22.62
CA ASP A 455 -9.87 -7.80 -23.75
C ASP A 455 -9.23 -6.66 -24.56
N LEU A 456 -7.95 -6.39 -24.28
CA LEU A 456 -7.05 -5.61 -25.13
C LEU A 456 -5.99 -6.58 -25.64
N GLY A 457 -6.18 -7.05 -26.87
CA GLY A 457 -5.47 -8.21 -27.38
C GLY A 457 -3.96 -8.02 -27.56
N LEU A 458 -3.21 -9.05 -27.18
CA LEU A 458 -1.86 -9.32 -27.68
C LEU A 458 -1.83 -10.69 -28.36
N VAL A 459 -1.01 -10.81 -29.41
CA VAL A 459 -1.15 -11.83 -30.45
C VAL A 459 -0.57 -13.20 -30.01
N PRO A 460 -1.31 -14.32 -30.20
CA PRO A 460 -0.74 -15.66 -30.07
C PRO A 460 0.30 -15.93 -31.17
N HIS A 461 1.59 -15.94 -30.81
CA HIS A 461 2.65 -16.33 -31.74
C HIS A 461 2.65 -17.83 -32.02
N LYS A 462 2.76 -18.20 -33.30
CA LYS A 462 2.96 -19.59 -33.75
C LYS A 462 4.39 -20.03 -33.48
N THR A 463 4.57 -21.24 -32.95
CA THR A 463 5.86 -21.96 -32.94
C THR A 463 5.75 -23.21 -33.81
N ASN A 464 6.24 -23.12 -35.05
CA ASN A 464 6.32 -24.25 -35.98
C ASN A 464 7.75 -24.82 -36.02
N ALA A 465 7.83 -26.15 -35.93
CA ALA A 465 8.86 -27.03 -36.49
C ALA A 465 10.36 -26.73 -36.26
N THR A 466 11.01 -27.56 -35.43
CA THR A 466 12.19 -28.41 -35.78
C THR A 466 12.65 -29.17 -34.52
N SER A 467 13.21 -30.38 -34.56
CA SER A 467 13.36 -31.38 -35.64
C SER A 467 13.46 -32.79 -35.04
N LYS A 468 13.34 -33.82 -35.90
CA LYS A 468 13.45 -35.25 -35.55
C LYS A 468 14.77 -35.60 -34.82
N ILE A 469 14.74 -36.70 -34.06
CA ILE A 469 15.54 -37.91 -34.37
C ILE A 469 14.78 -39.14 -33.86
N GLU A 470 14.76 -40.19 -34.67
CA GLU A 470 14.19 -41.50 -34.35
C GLU A 470 15.31 -42.47 -33.93
N ASN A 471 15.02 -43.38 -32.98
CA ASN A 471 15.36 -44.82 -32.98
C ASN A 471 15.30 -45.35 -31.53
N LEU A 472 14.46 -46.32 -31.16
CA LEU A 472 14.34 -47.72 -31.62
C LEU A 472 15.49 -48.66 -31.20
N SER A 473 15.18 -49.44 -30.15
CA SER A 473 15.13 -50.92 -30.21
C SER A 473 16.37 -51.74 -29.82
N ARG A 474 16.12 -52.72 -28.92
CA ARG A 474 16.86 -53.99 -28.69
C ARG A 474 18.28 -53.91 -28.10
N SER A 475 18.86 -54.97 -27.53
CA SER A 475 18.35 -56.20 -26.87
C SER A 475 19.53 -57.02 -26.31
N ALA A 476 19.28 -57.94 -25.35
CA ALA A 476 20.24 -58.91 -24.78
C ALA A 476 21.37 -58.25 -23.94
N TYR A 477 21.93 -58.88 -22.91
CA TYR A 477 22.12 -60.31 -22.66
C TYR A 477 21.40 -60.88 -21.42
N THR A 478 21.22 -62.20 -21.43
CA THR A 478 20.62 -63.03 -20.37
C THR A 478 21.62 -64.03 -19.81
N TYR A 479 21.43 -64.44 -18.54
CA TYR A 479 21.86 -65.75 -17.97
C TYR A 479 23.40 -66.02 -17.87
N ILE A 480 23.97 -66.84 -16.99
CA ILE A 480 23.64 -67.46 -15.67
C ILE A 480 24.93 -67.24 -14.77
N HIS A 481 25.14 -67.61 -13.50
CA HIS A 481 24.82 -68.82 -12.73
C HIS A 481 24.93 -68.60 -11.19
N LYS A 482 24.62 -69.65 -10.40
CA LYS A 482 24.35 -69.65 -8.94
C LYS A 482 25.21 -70.68 -8.18
N LYS A 483 25.85 -70.27 -7.07
CA LYS A 483 26.23 -71.01 -5.81
C LYS A 483 27.02 -70.04 -4.90
N GLN A 484 26.97 -69.98 -3.55
CA GLN A 484 26.82 -70.91 -2.41
C GLN A 484 28.11 -71.57 -1.85
N SER A 485 28.67 -70.91 -0.82
CA SER A 485 29.44 -71.41 0.34
C SER A 485 29.54 -70.20 1.29
N SER A 486 29.15 -70.18 2.58
CA SER A 486 29.33 -71.13 3.70
C SER A 486 30.76 -71.20 4.22
N ASP A 487 30.85 -71.10 5.56
CA ASP A 487 31.94 -71.46 6.48
C ASP A 487 33.08 -70.45 6.72
N LYS A 488 33.24 -70.16 8.03
CA LYS A 488 34.31 -69.44 8.76
C LYS A 488 34.30 -67.91 8.71
#